data_AF-A0A947BE24-F1
#
_entry.id   AF-A0A947BE24-F1
#
_cell.length_a   1.000
_cell.length_b   1.000
_cell.length_c   1.000
_cell.angle_alpha   90.00
_cell.angle_beta   90.00
_cell.angle_gamma   90.00
#
_symmetry.space_group_name_H-M   'P 1'
#
loop_
_entity.id
_entity.type
_entity.pdbx_description
1 polymer ?
#
loop_
_entity_poly.entity_id
_entity_poly.type
_entity_poly.pdbx_seq_one_letter_code
_entity_poly.pdbx_strand_id
1 'polypeptide(L)' 'MKSEFRNWSDIRVFLAVIREGSTLAASRKLGVAQPTVARRIDALEHETGLIL' A
#
# COMPACT_ATOMS: atom_id res chain seq x y z
N MET A 1 -12.02 -3.80 -16.20
CA MET A 1 -11.27 -3.16 -15.10
C MET A 1 -10.24 -4.17 -14.62
N LYS A 2 -8.96 -4.01 -14.98
CA LYS A 2 -7.91 -4.90 -14.50
C LYS A 2 -7.70 -4.58 -13.02
N SER A 3 -7.81 -5.58 -12.16
CA SER A 3 -7.49 -5.46 -10.74
C SER A 3 -5.97 -5.29 -10.65
N GLU A 4 -5.56 -4.07 -10.33
CA GLU A 4 -4.19 -3.60 -10.13
C GLU A 4 -3.62 -4.12 -8.80
N PHE A 5 -4.47 -4.49 -7.84
CA PHE A 5 -4.11 -5.16 -6.58
C PHE A 5 -4.06 -6.69 -6.76
N ARG A 6 -3.15 -7.16 -7.62
CA ARG A 6 -2.87 -8.61 -7.80
C ARG A 6 -1.42 -8.99 -7.59
N ASN A 7 -0.55 -8.05 -7.27
CA ASN A 7 0.86 -8.33 -7.12
C ASN A 7 1.22 -8.55 -5.64
N TRP A 8 2.05 -9.56 -5.37
CA TRP A 8 2.62 -9.80 -4.05
C TRP A 8 3.31 -8.55 -3.47
N SER A 9 3.76 -7.63 -4.34
CA SER A 9 4.30 -6.36 -3.90
C SER A 9 3.32 -5.49 -3.13
N ASP A 10 2.03 -5.56 -3.42
CA ASP A 10 1.04 -4.66 -2.80
C ASP A 10 0.63 -5.15 -1.41
N ILE A 11 0.58 -6.47 -1.21
CA ILE A 11 0.46 -7.09 0.12
C ILE A 11 1.66 -6.69 0.99
N ARG A 12 2.88 -6.66 0.44
CA ARG A 12 4.07 -6.20 1.18
C ARG A 12 3.96 -4.75 1.60
N VAL A 13 3.42 -3.89 0.73
CA VAL A 13 3.20 -2.47 1.02
C VAL A 13 2.16 -2.31 2.12
N PHE A 14 1.01 -2.98 2.02
CA PHE A 14 -0.03 -2.98 3.05
C PHE A 14 0.50 -3.45 4.42
N LEU A 15 1.19 -4.58 4.47
CA LEU A 15 1.78 -5.09 5.71
C LEU A 15 2.83 -4.14 6.31
N ALA A 16 3.61 -3.44 5.48
CA ALA A 16 4.55 -2.44 5.95
C ALA A 16 3.82 -1.25 6.58
N VAL A 17 2.72 -0.78 5.98
CA VAL A 17 1.93 0.33 6.55
C VAL A 17 1.33 -0.05 7.91
N ILE A 18 0.74 -1.24 8.04
CA ILE A 18 0.18 -1.72 9.30
C ILE A 18 1.27 -1.84 10.39
N ARG A 19 2.45 -2.36 10.05
CA ARG A 19 3.54 -2.59 11.02
C ARG A 19 4.26 -1.31 11.44
N GLU A 20 4.44 -0.38 10.51
CA GLU A 20 5.17 0.86 10.74
C GLU A 20 4.25 2.01 11.16
N GLY A 21 2.93 1.83 11.06
CA GLY A 21 1.89 2.76 11.53
C GLY A 21 1.65 3.99 10.66
N SER A 22 2.36 4.13 9.53
CA SER A 22 2.14 5.22 8.58
C SER A 22 2.72 4.92 7.19
N THR A 23 2.19 5.58 6.16
CA THR A 23 2.72 5.49 4.80
C THR A 23 4.14 6.05 4.68
N LEU A 24 4.49 7.07 5.48
CA LEU A 24 5.84 7.65 5.54
C LEU A 24 6.86 6.68 6.16
N ALA A 25 6.52 6.05 7.29
CA ALA A 25 7.40 5.08 7.93
C ALA A 25 7.57 3.82 7.06
N ALA A 26 6.48 3.34 6.46
CA ALA A 26 6.52 2.24 5.49
C ALA A 26 7.36 2.57 4.25
N SER A 27 7.28 3.78 3.71
CA SER A 27 8.07 4.16 2.53
C SER A 27 9.57 4.18 2.84
N ARG A 28 9.96 4.65 4.03
CA ARG A 28 11.34 4.56 4.53
C ARG A 28 11.78 3.11 4.70
N LYS A 29 10.93 2.26 5.27
CA LYS A 29 11.21 0.82 5.45
C LYS A 29 11.41 0.08 4.14
N LEU A 30 10.62 0.42 3.11
CA LEU A 30 10.61 -0.24 1.82
C LEU A 30 11.57 0.37 0.79
N GLY A 31 12.19 1.51 1.10
CA GLY A 31 13.10 2.21 0.19
C GLY A 31 12.41 2.78 -1.05
N VAL A 32 11.15 3.20 -0.92
CA VAL A 32 10.35 3.79 -2.01
C VAL A 32 9.85 5.18 -1.63
N ALA A 33 9.37 5.94 -2.61
CA ALA A 33 8.76 7.23 -2.36
C ALA A 33 7.41 7.06 -1.63
N GLN A 34 7.11 7.94 -0.66
CA GLN A 34 5.84 7.91 0.09
C GLN A 34 4.60 7.94 -0.82
N PRO A 35 4.53 8.75 -1.91
CA PRO A 35 3.36 8.72 -2.80
C PRO A 35 3.13 7.37 -3.48
N THR A 36 4.17 6.55 -3.65
CA THR A 36 4.04 5.18 -4.19
C THR A 36 3.32 4.27 -3.20
N VAL A 37 3.62 4.42 -1.90
CA VAL A 37 2.93 3.68 -0.84
C VAL A 37 1.47 4.12 -0.76
N ALA A 38 1.21 5.43 -0.71
CA ALA A 38 -0.14 5.99 -0.66
C ALA A 38 -1.02 5.47 -1.81
N ARG A 39 -0.56 5.64 -3.06
CA ARG A 39 -1.33 5.16 -4.23
C ARG A 39 -1.66 3.67 -4.21
N ARG A 40 -0.78 2.84 -3.62
CA ARG A 40 -1.02 1.39 -3.52
C ARG A 40 -2.03 1.04 -2.42
N ILE A 41 -2.08 1.83 -1.35
CA ILE A 41 -3.15 1.73 -0.34
C ILE A 41 -4.47 2.20 -0.94
N ASP A 42 -4.50 3.35 -1.63
CA ASP A 42 -5.71 3.86 -2.28
C ASP A 42 -6.29 2.83 -3.29
N ALA A 43 -5.42 2.16 -4.05
CA ALA A 43 -5.82 1.09 -4.96
C ALA A 43 -6.41 -0.11 -4.22
N LEU A 44 -5.85 -0.48 -3.06
CA LEU A 44 -6.35 -1.56 -2.22
C LEU A 44 -7.74 -1.26 -1.67
N GLU A 45 -7.93 -0.05 -1.14
CA GLU A 45 -9.20 0.45 -0.64
C GLU A 45 -10.27 0.39 -1.73
N HIS A 46 -9.95 0.88 -2.93
CA HIS A 46 -10.86 0.87 -4.06
C HIS A 46 -11.23 -0.55 -4.53
N GLU A 47 -10.28 -1.49 -4.53
CA GLU A 47 -10.57 -2.86 -4.96
C GLU A 47 -11.34 -3.69 -3.93
N THR A 48 -11.12 -3.42 -2.65
CA THR A 48 -11.79 -4.14 -1.56
C THR A 48 -13.09 -3.49 -1.14
N GLY A 49 -13.29 -2.21 -1.48
CA GLY A 49 -14.40 -1.40 -0.96
C GLY A 49 -14.27 -1.09 0.53
N LEU A 50 -13.05 -1.16 1.07
CA LEU A 50 -12.75 -0.90 2.48
C LEU A 50 -12.00 0.43 2.63
N ILE A 51 -12.04 0.99 3.84
CA ILE A 51 -11.19 2.13 4.25
C ILE A 51 -10.12 1.55 5.16
N LEU A 52 -8.84 1.82 4.89
CA LEU A 52 -7.69 1.18 5.52
C LEU A 52 -6.79 2.14 6.31
#